data_AF-A0A1B6J8F0-F1
#
_entry.id   AF-A0A1B6J8F0-F1
#
_cell.length_a   1.000
_cell.length_b   1.000
_cell.length_c   1.000
_cell.angle_alpha   90.00
_cell.angle_beta   90.00
_cell.angle_gamma   90.00
#
_symmetry.space_group_name_H-M   'P 1'
#
loop_
_entity.id
_entity.type
_entity.pdbx_description
1 polymer ?
#
loop_
_entity_poly.entity_id
_entity_poly.type
_entity_poly.pdbx_seq_one_letter_code
_entity_poly.pdbx_strand_id
1 'polypeptide(L)'
;MRLTEVLVPSLYLIVGCAAVSYPLSVNLGSSSWTVQNSNGSIRVGATVPGGIYTDLRTANILTEDIFYRFNDIDYRWVARDNWTYSTSFDVEPQLLTKDKVYLEFEGLDTVTRVLLNSQLLGETKDMFILYR
;
A
#
# COMPACT_ATOMS: atom_id res chain seq x y z
N MET A 1 50.88 55.18 24.70
CA MET A 1 50.50 53.79 25.02
C MET A 1 49.84 53.22 23.76
N ARG A 2 50.53 52.36 23.00
CA ARG A 2 50.02 51.80 21.73
C ARG A 2 49.44 50.41 22.02
N LEU A 3 48.16 50.21 21.74
CA LEU A 3 47.49 48.92 21.84
C LEU A 3 47.65 48.20 20.49
N THR A 4 48.36 47.07 20.50
CA THR A 4 48.41 46.11 19.40
C THR A 4 47.33 45.06 19.63
N GLU A 5 46.31 45.04 18.79
CA GLU A 5 45.29 43.98 18.80
C GLU A 5 45.83 42.75 18.03
N VAL A 6 45.82 41.60 18.70
CA VAL A 6 46.17 40.30 18.12
C VAL A 6 44.88 39.61 17.68
N LEU A 7 44.72 39.42 16.37
CA LEU A 7 43.58 38.72 15.77
C LEU A 7 43.90 37.21 15.74
N VAL A 8 43.14 36.42 16.51
CA VAL A 8 43.20 34.96 16.49
C VAL A 8 42.08 34.45 15.57
N PRO A 9 42.37 33.83 14.41
CA PRO A 9 41.32 33.29 13.57
C PRO A 9 40.85 31.95 14.14
N SER A 10 39.65 31.91 14.72
CA SER A 10 38.98 30.66 15.09
C SER A 10 38.54 29.92 13.83
N LEU A 11 39.19 28.78 13.57
CA LEU A 11 38.84 27.85 12.49
C LEU A 11 37.59 27.05 12.92
N TYR A 12 36.43 27.37 12.36
CA TYR A 12 35.22 26.57 12.53
C TYR A 12 35.21 25.42 11.52
N LEU A 13 35.39 24.19 12.01
CA LEU A 13 35.20 22.98 11.22
C LEU A 13 33.69 22.75 11.03
N ILE A 14 33.15 23.09 9.86
CA ILE A 14 31.77 22.73 9.51
C ILE A 14 31.78 21.25 9.14
N VAL A 15 31.41 20.40 10.10
CA VAL A 15 31.05 19.00 9.82
C VAL A 15 29.71 19.04 9.10
N GLY A 16 29.75 19.04 7.77
CA GLY A 16 28.57 18.87 6.93
C GLY A 16 28.04 17.44 7.12
N CYS A 17 27.05 17.28 7.99
CA CYS A 17 26.25 16.06 8.04
C CYS A 17 25.43 16.03 6.75
N ALA A 18 25.83 15.22 5.77
CA ALA A 18 24.98 14.95 4.62
C ALA A 18 23.74 14.21 5.14
N ALA A 19 22.60 14.90 5.21
CA ALA A 19 21.33 14.27 5.53
C ALA A 19 21.02 13.25 4.42
N VAL A 20 21.06 11.97 4.76
CA VAL A 20 20.59 10.91 3.87
C VAL A 20 19.09 11.11 3.70
N SER A 21 18.66 11.54 2.51
CA SER A 21 17.24 11.67 2.18
C SER A 21 16.69 10.30 1.82
N TYR A 22 15.86 9.75 2.69
CA TYR A 22 15.04 8.60 2.33
C TYR A 22 13.87 9.06 1.45
N PRO A 23 13.42 8.25 0.49
CA PRO A 23 12.18 8.54 -0.22
C PRO A 23 11.04 8.61 0.80
N LEU A 24 10.20 9.64 0.69
CA LEU A 24 8.98 9.71 1.48
C LEU A 24 8.05 8.60 0.98
N SER A 25 7.73 7.65 1.85
CA SER A 25 6.89 6.49 1.53
C SER A 25 5.76 6.34 2.53
N VAL A 26 4.55 6.06 2.05
CA VAL A 26 3.38 5.73 2.86
C VAL A 26 3.01 4.28 2.59
N ASN A 27 2.97 3.46 3.63
CA ASN A 27 2.53 2.07 3.53
C ASN A 27 0.99 2.02 3.61
N LEU A 28 0.33 1.51 2.57
CA LEU A 28 -1.13 1.41 2.53
C LEU A 28 -1.69 0.14 3.17
N GLY A 29 -0.86 -0.84 3.52
CA GLY A 29 -1.29 -2.08 4.18
C GLY A 29 -1.83 -1.88 5.60
N SER A 30 -1.38 -0.82 6.29
CA SER A 30 -1.94 -0.43 7.60
C SER A 30 -3.26 0.35 7.52
N SER A 31 -3.74 0.65 6.31
CA SER A 31 -4.99 1.39 6.11
C SER A 31 -6.23 0.51 6.32
N SER A 32 -7.40 1.12 6.53
CA SER A 32 -8.66 0.39 6.65
C SER A 32 -9.19 -0.05 5.28
N TRP A 33 -8.88 -1.29 4.90
CA TRP A 33 -9.36 -1.89 3.67
C TRP A 33 -10.75 -2.52 3.83
N THR A 34 -11.52 -2.45 2.76
CA THR A 34 -12.76 -3.19 2.58
C THR A 34 -12.69 -4.00 1.31
N VAL A 35 -13.42 -5.11 1.26
CA VAL A 35 -13.61 -5.91 0.04
C VAL A 35 -15.08 -6.12 -0.23
N GLN A 36 -15.47 -6.02 -1.49
CA GLN A 36 -16.84 -6.25 -1.95
C GLN A 36 -16.87 -7.12 -3.20
N ASN A 37 -17.95 -7.89 -3.36
CA ASN A 37 -18.18 -8.69 -4.56
C ASN A 37 -18.84 -7.87 -5.69
N SER A 38 -18.99 -8.45 -6.88
CA SER A 38 -19.42 -7.73 -8.09
C SER A 38 -20.80 -7.07 -7.99
N ASN A 39 -21.75 -7.72 -7.32
CA ASN A 39 -23.12 -7.22 -7.16
C ASN A 39 -23.32 -6.41 -5.85
N GLY A 40 -22.27 -6.28 -5.03
CA GLY A 40 -22.30 -5.54 -3.77
C GLY A 40 -23.10 -6.20 -2.64
N SER A 41 -23.57 -7.44 -2.79
CA SER A 41 -24.31 -8.16 -1.72
C SER A 41 -23.41 -8.56 -0.56
N ILE A 42 -22.10 -8.70 -0.80
CA ILE A 42 -21.08 -8.96 0.21
C ILE A 42 -20.16 -7.75 0.26
N ARG A 43 -20.03 -7.15 1.44
CA ARG A 43 -19.06 -6.10 1.73
C ARG A 43 -18.55 -6.27 3.17
N VAL A 44 -17.26 -6.52 3.33
CA VAL A 44 -16.63 -6.83 4.61
C VAL A 44 -15.30 -6.09 4.77
N GLY A 45 -14.77 -6.04 5.99
CA GLY A 45 -13.40 -5.56 6.23
C GLY A 45 -12.38 -6.52 5.62
N ALA A 46 -11.24 -5.98 5.19
CA ALA A 46 -10.19 -6.74 4.52
C ALA A 46 -8.80 -6.41 5.10
N THR A 47 -7.88 -7.36 4.99
CA THR A 47 -6.47 -7.18 5.39
C THR A 47 -5.58 -7.16 4.16
N VAL A 48 -4.70 -6.16 4.05
CA VAL A 48 -3.71 -6.05 2.97
C VAL A 48 -2.32 -5.87 3.60
N PRO A 49 -1.31 -6.69 3.25
CA PRO A 49 -1.37 -7.82 2.32
C PRO A 49 -2.22 -8.98 2.86
N GLY A 50 -2.93 -9.66 1.96
CA GLY A 50 -3.89 -10.71 2.30
C GLY A 50 -4.57 -11.29 1.06
N GLY A 51 -5.70 -11.97 1.25
CA GLY A 51 -6.42 -12.61 0.15
C GLY A 51 -7.87 -12.94 0.50
N ILE A 52 -8.69 -13.06 -0.55
CA ILE A 52 -10.15 -13.06 -0.41
C ILE A 52 -10.71 -14.14 0.50
N TYR A 53 -10.20 -15.38 0.41
CA TYR A 53 -10.68 -16.48 1.24
C TYR A 53 -10.47 -16.23 2.73
N THR A 54 -9.34 -15.62 3.11
CA THR A 54 -9.04 -15.25 4.51
C THR A 54 -9.93 -14.12 4.99
N ASP A 55 -10.19 -13.11 4.16
CA ASP A 55 -11.07 -12.00 4.51
C ASP A 55 -12.52 -12.48 4.70
N LEU A 56 -13.03 -13.32 3.81
CA LEU A 56 -14.36 -13.91 3.94
C LEU A 56 -14.47 -14.87 5.13
N ARG A 57 -13.41 -15.60 5.47
CA ARG A 57 -13.37 -16.46 6.67
C ARG A 57 -13.41 -15.62 7.95
N THR A 58 -12.60 -14.56 8.01
CA THR A 58 -12.54 -13.60 9.13
C THR A 58 -13.89 -12.93 9.35
N ALA A 59 -14.60 -12.61 8.26
CA ALA A 59 -15.93 -12.02 8.31
C ALA A 59 -17.07 -13.04 8.54
N ASN A 60 -16.76 -14.32 8.77
CA ASN A 60 -17.72 -15.42 8.93
C ASN A 60 -18.68 -15.63 7.74
N ILE A 61 -18.30 -15.19 6.54
CA ILE A 61 -19.02 -15.51 5.29
C ILE A 61 -18.72 -16.96 4.88
N LEU A 62 -17.47 -17.38 5.02
CA LEU A 62 -17.10 -18.80 5.01
C LEU A 62 -17.09 -19.27 6.47
N THR A 63 -17.97 -20.21 6.82
CA THR A 63 -18.17 -20.63 8.21
C THR A 63 -17.19 -21.71 8.67
N GLU A 64 -16.64 -22.46 7.72
CA GLU A 64 -15.65 -23.52 7.93
C GLU A 64 -14.34 -23.25 7.18
N ASP A 65 -13.29 -24.01 7.51
CA ASP A 65 -12.00 -23.96 6.81
C ASP A 65 -12.13 -24.47 5.35
N ILE A 66 -11.48 -23.82 4.40
CA ILE A 66 -11.47 -24.23 2.99
C ILE A 66 -10.84 -25.62 2.79
N PHE A 67 -9.93 -26.02 3.68
CA PHE A 67 -9.27 -27.33 3.63
C PHE A 67 -10.11 -28.46 4.24
N TYR A 68 -11.26 -28.15 4.84
CA TYR A 68 -12.11 -29.14 5.47
C TYR A 68 -13.10 -29.76 4.47
N ARG A 69 -13.08 -31.10 4.38
CA ARG A 69 -14.02 -31.92 3.58
C ARG A 69 -14.13 -31.45 2.12
N PHE A 70 -15.31 -30.98 1.72
CA PHE A 70 -15.68 -30.63 0.35
C PHE A 70 -15.80 -29.11 0.17
N ASN A 71 -15.23 -28.32 1.08
CA ASN A 71 -15.31 -26.87 1.04
C ASN A 71 -14.60 -26.26 -0.17
N ASP A 72 -13.71 -27.00 -0.85
CA ASP A 72 -13.16 -26.60 -2.16
C ASP A 72 -14.24 -26.56 -3.27
N ILE A 73 -15.28 -27.39 -3.14
CA ILE A 73 -16.46 -27.39 -4.00
C ILE A 73 -17.45 -26.34 -3.51
N ASP A 74 -17.76 -26.36 -2.21
CA ASP A 74 -18.82 -25.51 -1.64
C ASP A 74 -18.45 -24.02 -1.68
N TYR A 75 -17.16 -23.67 -1.58
CA TYR A 75 -16.66 -22.29 -1.68
C TYR A 75 -16.10 -21.92 -3.05
N ARG A 76 -16.31 -22.76 -4.07
CA ARG A 76 -15.84 -22.50 -5.44
C ARG A 76 -16.45 -21.25 -6.08
N TRP A 77 -17.60 -20.82 -5.58
CA TRP A 77 -18.26 -19.60 -6.03
C TRP A 77 -17.39 -18.35 -5.79
N VAL A 78 -16.52 -18.35 -4.77
CA VAL A 78 -15.63 -17.22 -4.46
C VAL A 78 -14.71 -16.91 -5.64
N ALA A 79 -14.09 -17.92 -6.25
CA ALA A 79 -13.21 -17.77 -7.41
C ALA A 79 -13.95 -17.43 -8.72
N ARG A 80 -15.28 -17.49 -8.72
CA ARG A 80 -16.13 -17.19 -9.89
C ARG A 80 -16.71 -15.77 -9.85
N ASP A 81 -16.50 -15.05 -8.76
CA ASP A 81 -16.92 -13.66 -8.60
C ASP A 81 -15.72 -12.72 -8.72
N ASN A 82 -15.99 -11.46 -9.05
CA ASN A 82 -15.00 -10.40 -9.00
C ASN A 82 -15.00 -9.76 -7.62
N TRP A 83 -13.81 -9.46 -7.10
CA TRP A 83 -13.62 -8.85 -5.79
C TRP A 83 -12.93 -7.50 -5.93
N THR A 84 -13.50 -6.47 -5.33
CA THR A 84 -12.96 -5.12 -5.34
C THR A 84 -12.47 -4.76 -3.95
N TYR A 85 -11.15 -4.64 -3.80
CA TYR A 85 -10.52 -4.08 -2.61
C TYR A 85 -10.52 -2.56 -2.69
N SER A 86 -10.85 -1.89 -1.58
CA SER A 86 -10.93 -0.43 -1.52
C SER A 86 -10.42 0.10 -0.19
N THR A 87 -9.65 1.19 -0.25
CA THR A 87 -9.19 1.95 0.91
C THR A 87 -9.21 3.44 0.59
N SER A 88 -9.00 4.26 1.61
CA SER A 88 -8.79 5.70 1.47
C SER A 88 -7.63 6.11 2.38
N PHE A 89 -6.83 7.04 1.92
CA PHE A 89 -5.66 7.53 2.64
C PHE A 89 -5.47 9.00 2.36
N ASP A 90 -4.97 9.72 3.35
CA ASP A 90 -4.56 11.11 3.20
C ASP A 90 -3.13 11.17 2.68
N VAL A 91 -2.85 12.19 1.85
CA VAL A 91 -1.52 12.44 1.31
C VAL A 91 -0.91 13.62 2.05
N GLU A 92 0.26 13.42 2.64
CA GLU A 92 0.99 14.52 3.28
C GLU A 92 1.40 15.58 2.24
N PRO A 93 1.30 16.88 2.57
CA PRO A 93 1.66 17.95 1.65
C PRO A 93 3.10 17.82 1.09
N GLN A 94 4.00 17.22 1.86
CA GLN A 94 5.40 17.00 1.47
C GLN A 94 5.56 15.97 0.33
N LEU A 95 4.61 15.05 0.16
CA LEU A 95 4.61 14.11 -0.96
C LEU A 95 4.17 14.81 -2.25
N LEU A 96 3.24 15.75 -2.14
CA LEU A 96 2.72 16.53 -3.28
C LEU A 96 3.74 17.52 -3.86
N THR A 97 4.81 17.84 -3.13
CA THR A 97 5.90 18.69 -3.65
C THR A 97 6.97 17.92 -4.42
N LYS A 98 6.84 16.58 -4.53
CA LYS A 98 7.80 15.75 -5.27
C LYS A 98 7.51 15.78 -6.77
N ASP A 99 8.58 15.79 -7.57
CA ASP A 99 8.48 15.75 -9.04
C ASP A 99 7.80 14.47 -9.56
N LYS A 100 7.91 13.37 -8.81
CA LYS A 100 7.32 12.07 -9.13
C LYS A 100 6.79 11.40 -7.88
N VAL A 101 5.57 10.86 -7.99
CA VAL A 101 4.91 10.05 -6.97
C VAL A 101 4.45 8.77 -7.64
N TYR A 102 4.77 7.62 -7.04
CA TYR A 102 4.42 6.30 -7.56
C TYR A 102 3.46 5.60 -6.60
N LEU A 103 2.53 4.83 -7.16
CA LEU A 103 1.75 3.86 -6.41
C LEU A 103 2.34 2.49 -6.71
N GLU A 104 3.03 1.91 -5.72
CA GLU A 104 3.75 0.65 -5.89
C GLU A 104 2.94 -0.52 -5.34
N PHE A 105 2.87 -1.60 -6.13
CA PHE A 105 2.34 -2.89 -5.69
C PHE A 105 3.43 -3.95 -5.83
N GLU A 106 3.86 -4.54 -4.72
CA GLU A 106 4.85 -5.62 -4.70
C GLU A 106 4.32 -6.91 -5.36
N GLY A 107 3.00 -7.10 -5.37
CA GLY A 107 2.31 -8.16 -6.09
C GLY A 107 0.80 -7.96 -6.08
N LEU A 108 0.15 -8.32 -7.19
CA LEU A 108 -1.31 -8.35 -7.33
C LEU A 108 -1.68 -9.70 -7.95
N ASP A 109 -2.48 -10.49 -7.25
CA ASP A 109 -2.94 -11.80 -7.71
C ASP A 109 -4.36 -11.70 -8.30
N THR A 110 -4.55 -11.78 -9.60
CA THR A 110 -3.54 -11.69 -10.67
C THR A 110 -3.99 -10.68 -11.72
N VAL A 111 -5.21 -10.88 -12.23
CA VAL A 111 -5.86 -9.95 -13.17
C VAL A 111 -6.59 -8.89 -12.37
N THR A 112 -6.13 -7.64 -12.44
CA THR A 112 -6.68 -6.54 -11.64
C THR A 112 -6.71 -5.25 -12.45
N ARG A 113 -7.70 -4.40 -12.17
CA ARG A 113 -7.75 -3.01 -12.64
C ARG A 113 -7.51 -2.11 -11.44
N VAL A 114 -6.48 -1.26 -11.50
CA VAL A 114 -6.14 -0.34 -10.40
C VAL A 114 -6.72 1.03 -10.71
N LEU A 115 -7.57 1.52 -9.81
CA LEU A 115 -8.16 2.85 -9.90
C LEU A 115 -7.73 3.70 -8.69
N LEU A 116 -7.40 4.97 -8.95
CA LEU A 116 -7.18 5.98 -7.92
C LEU A 116 -8.05 7.18 -8.25
N ASN A 117 -8.86 7.65 -7.30
CA ASN A 117 -9.80 8.75 -7.52
C ASN A 117 -10.68 8.56 -8.78
N SER A 118 -11.18 7.34 -8.98
CA SER A 118 -11.96 6.91 -10.15
C SER A 118 -11.22 6.92 -11.51
N GLN A 119 -9.92 7.23 -11.52
CA GLN A 119 -9.09 7.16 -12.72
C GLN A 119 -8.40 5.80 -12.81
N LEU A 120 -8.50 5.13 -13.95
CA LEU A 120 -7.74 3.91 -14.24
C LEU A 120 -6.26 4.25 -14.37
N LEU A 121 -5.43 3.67 -13.49
CA LEU A 121 -3.97 3.81 -13.53
C LEU A 121 -3.32 2.71 -14.36
N GLY A 122 -3.87 1.49 -14.31
CA GLY A 122 -3.31 0.35 -15.03
C GLY A 122 -4.07 -0.94 -14.80
N GLU A 123 -3.67 -1.96 -15.53
CA GLU A 123 -4.21 -3.31 -15.45
C GLU A 123 -3.06 -4.31 -15.28
N THR A 124 -3.27 -5.32 -14.44
CA THR A 124 -2.28 -6.36 -14.14
C THR A 124 -2.73 -7.70 -14.69
N LYS A 125 -1.77 -8.61 -14.90
CA LYS A 125 -2.04 -9.99 -15.35
C LYS A 125 -1.00 -11.01 -14.89
N ASP A 126 -0.09 -10.60 -14.00
CA ASP A 126 1.01 -11.42 -13.52
C ASP A 126 1.28 -11.12 -12.04
N MET A 127 1.19 -12.13 -11.18
CA MET A 127 1.36 -11.97 -9.73
C MET A 127 2.82 -11.92 -9.28
N PHE A 128 3.78 -12.22 -10.16
CA PHE A 128 5.20 -12.35 -9.79
C PHE A 128 6.02 -11.09 -10.08
N ILE A 129 5.38 -10.01 -10.52
CA ILE A 129 6.06 -8.76 -10.87
C ILE A 129 5.57 -7.61 -10.01
N LEU A 130 6.48 -6.67 -9.78
CA LEU A 130 6.21 -5.41 -9.12
C LEU A 130 5.63 -4.40 -10.13
N TYR A 131 4.59 -3.67 -9.73
CA TYR A 131 3.93 -2.63 -10.54
C TYR A 131 4.15 -1.24 -9.91
N ARG A 132 4.37 -0.21 -10.75
CA ARG A 132 4.60 1.21 -10.38
C ARG A 132 3.99 2.17 -11.39
#